data_AF-A0A1H5YNF3-F1
#
_entry.id   AF-A0A1H5YNF3-F1
#
_cell.length_a   1.000
_cell.length_b   1.000
_cell.length_c   1.000
_cell.angle_alpha   90.00
_cell.angle_beta   90.00
_cell.angle_gamma   90.00
#
_symmetry.space_group_name_H-M   'P 1'
#
loop_
_entity.id
_entity.type
_entity.pdbx_description
1 polymer ?
#
loop_
_entity_poly.entity_id
_entity_poly.type
_entity_poly.pdbx_seq_one_letter_code
_entity_poly.pdbx_strand_id
1 'polypeptide(L)'
;MDELRAKLLHEIIGIYGPGQGMSIASVIVPAFIGDFQKVVCDSSSFDEVSEEYMTEDKKIHLVLYGRKRMRCKGDEFDITRCIFNDKVIVSD
;
A
#
# COMPACT_ATOMS: atom_id res chain seq x y z
N MET A 1 7.91 -6.17 0.25
CA MET A 1 7.43 -5.33 -0.88
C MET A 1 6.82 -6.13 -2.03
N ASP A 2 7.50 -7.15 -2.57
CA ASP A 2 6.95 -7.91 -3.71
C ASP A 2 5.70 -8.72 -3.36
N GLU A 3 5.63 -9.27 -2.14
CA GLU A 3 4.43 -9.98 -1.66
C GLU A 3 3.20 -9.07 -1.58
N LEU A 4 3.35 -7.86 -1.03
CA LEU A 4 2.28 -6.87 -0.96
C LEU A 4 1.73 -6.55 -2.36
N ARG A 5 2.63 -6.32 -3.33
CA ARG A 5 2.24 -6.03 -4.71
C ARG A 5 1.47 -7.19 -5.35
N ALA A 6 1.91 -8.42 -5.13
CA ALA A 6 1.22 -9.61 -5.63
C ALA A 6 -0.17 -9.79 -5.01
N LYS A 7 -0.31 -9.56 -3.70
CA LYS A 7 -1.60 -9.64 -3.00
C LYS A 7 -2.56 -8.54 -3.45
N LEU A 8 -2.09 -7.30 -3.57
CA LEU A 8 -2.89 -6.19 -4.09
C LEU A 8 -3.35 -6.46 -5.53
N LEU A 9 -2.44 -6.92 -6.40
CA LEU A 9 -2.78 -7.30 -7.77
C LEU A 9 -3.90 -8.34 -7.81
N HIS A 10 -3.82 -9.38 -6.98
CA HIS A 10 -4.85 -10.42 -6.90
C HIS A 10 -6.21 -9.85 -6.49
N GLU A 11 -6.27 -9.02 -5.45
CA GLU A 11 -7.54 -8.42 -4.99
C GLU A 11 -8.13 -7.43 -6.03
N ILE A 12 -7.28 -6.63 -6.68
CA ILE A 12 -7.71 -5.70 -7.75
C ILE A 12 -8.27 -6.47 -8.96
N ILE A 13 -7.60 -7.56 -9.36
CA ILE A 13 -8.11 -8.45 -10.42
C ILE A 13 -9.46 -9.05 -10.01
N GLY A 14 -9.66 -9.38 -8.73
CA GLY A 14 -10.95 -9.86 -8.21
C GLY A 14 -12.11 -8.88 -8.41
N ILE A 15 -11.84 -7.57 -8.36
CA ILE A 15 -12.86 -6.51 -8.50
C ILE A 15 -13.14 -6.16 -9.96
N TYR A 16 -12.09 -6.00 -10.77
CA TYR A 16 -12.19 -5.46 -12.15
C TYR A 16 -12.07 -6.53 -13.23
N GLY A 17 -11.76 -7.77 -12.86
CA GLY A 17 -11.47 -8.87 -13.79
C GLY A 17 -10.02 -8.83 -14.33
N PRO A 18 -9.58 -9.87 -15.05
CA PRO A 18 -8.17 -10.10 -15.37
C PRO A 18 -7.53 -9.00 -16.24
N GLY A 19 -8.22 -8.57 -17.30
CA GLY A 19 -7.67 -7.59 -18.24
C GLY A 19 -7.61 -6.19 -17.64
N GLN A 20 -8.75 -5.67 -17.18
CA GLN A 20 -8.84 -4.34 -16.62
C GLN A 20 -8.10 -4.23 -15.28
N GLY A 21 -8.21 -5.26 -14.42
CA GLY A 21 -7.55 -5.30 -13.12
C GLY A 21 -6.02 -5.26 -13.22
N MET A 22 -5.40 -5.95 -14.18
CA MET A 22 -3.97 -5.83 -14.41
C MET A 22 -3.55 -4.40 -14.82
N SER A 23 -4.30 -3.78 -15.72
CA SER A 23 -4.01 -2.41 -16.17
C SER A 23 -4.21 -1.39 -15.05
N ILE A 24 -5.20 -1.59 -14.17
CA ILE A 24 -5.44 -0.70 -13.04
C ILE A 24 -4.33 -0.90 -11.99
N ALA A 25 -4.04 -2.14 -11.62
CA ALA A 25 -3.05 -2.47 -10.59
C ALA A 25 -1.64 -1.97 -10.95
N SER A 26 -1.25 -2.02 -12.22
CA SER A 26 0.05 -1.53 -12.68
C SER A 26 0.24 -0.02 -12.50
N VAL A 27 -0.86 0.73 -12.37
CA VAL A 27 -0.85 2.19 -12.16
C VAL A 27 -1.06 2.54 -10.70
N ILE A 28 -2.11 2.00 -10.07
CA ILE A 28 -2.51 2.45 -8.73
C ILE A 28 -1.61 1.90 -7.62
N VAL A 29 -1.11 0.66 -7.74
CA VAL A 29 -0.29 0.04 -6.69
C VAL A 29 1.04 0.79 -6.51
N PRO A 30 1.79 1.13 -7.58
CA PRO A 30 2.98 1.98 -7.44
C PRO A 30 2.64 3.38 -6.92
N ALA A 31 1.51 3.96 -7.33
CA ALA A 31 1.11 5.30 -6.89
C ALA A 31 0.83 5.32 -5.38
N PHE A 32 -0.01 4.41 -4.86
CA PHE A 32 -0.31 4.31 -3.43
C PHE A 32 0.94 4.06 -2.59
N ILE A 33 1.79 3.12 -3.01
CA ILE A 33 3.03 2.82 -2.29
C ILE A 33 3.99 4.01 -2.29
N GLY A 34 4.15 4.67 -3.44
CA GLY A 34 5.08 5.80 -3.58
C GLY A 34 4.62 7.04 -2.82
N ASP A 35 3.31 7.26 -2.75
CA ASP A 35 2.72 8.33 -1.94
C ASP A 35 2.90 8.03 -0.45
N PHE A 36 2.54 6.82 -0.02
CA PHE A 36 2.68 6.38 1.36
C PHE A 36 4.14 6.45 1.85
N GLN A 37 5.07 6.05 1.00
CA GLN A 37 6.50 6.14 1.30
C GLN A 37 6.91 7.56 1.65
N LYS A 38 6.39 8.58 0.95
CA LYS A 38 6.69 9.99 1.27
C LYS A 38 6.13 10.36 2.63
N VAL A 39 4.88 9.98 2.92
CA VAL A 39 4.25 10.26 4.23
C VAL A 39 5.04 9.63 5.38
N VAL A 40 5.47 8.37 5.22
CA VAL A 40 6.33 7.72 6.23
C VAL A 40 7.68 8.44 6.33
N CYS A 41 8.33 8.77 5.21
CA CYS A 41 9.63 9.44 5.20
C CYS A 41 9.60 10.89 5.73
N ASP A 42 8.49 11.59 5.58
CA ASP A 42 8.30 12.96 6.07
C ASP A 42 7.85 12.99 7.54
N SER A 43 7.41 11.86 8.09
CA SER A 43 7.04 11.78 9.50
C SER A 43 8.23 12.11 10.42
N SER A 44 7.98 12.89 11.47
CA SER A 44 9.03 13.32 12.40
C SER A 44 9.37 12.29 13.48
N SER A 45 8.58 11.22 13.59
CA SER A 45 8.79 10.13 14.56
C SER A 45 9.02 8.78 13.87
N PHE A 46 9.47 7.80 14.66
CA PHE A 46 9.60 6.41 14.24
C PHE A 46 8.33 5.59 14.57
N ASP A 47 7.25 6.28 14.95
CA ASP A 47 5.98 5.64 15.26
C ASP A 47 5.31 5.15 13.97
N GLU A 48 4.35 4.25 14.15
CA GLU A 48 3.51 3.79 13.04
C GLU A 48 2.58 4.91 12.58
N VAL A 49 2.57 5.14 11.28
CA VAL A 49 1.64 6.04 10.59
C VAL A 49 0.74 5.24 9.68
N SER A 50 -0.44 5.77 9.41
CA SER A 50 -1.40 5.16 8.50
C SER A 50 -1.94 6.18 7.51
N GLU A 51 -2.21 5.73 6.30
CA GLU A 51 -2.87 6.53 5.27
C GLU A 51 -3.91 5.72 4.51
N GLU A 52 -4.97 6.40 4.09
CA GLU A 52 -6.12 5.81 3.39
C GLU A 52 -6.18 6.30 1.95
N TYR A 53 -6.39 5.38 1.03
CA TYR A 53 -6.56 5.63 -0.39
C TYR A 53 -7.87 5.06 -0.87
N MET A 54 -8.60 5.83 -1.68
CA MET A 54 -9.86 5.40 -2.27
C MET A 54 -9.88 5.75 -3.75
N THR A 55 -10.31 4.82 -4.60
CA THR A 55 -10.51 5.11 -6.03
C THR A 55 -11.76 5.95 -6.24
N GLU A 56 -11.81 6.72 -7.33
CA GLU A 56 -12.97 7.59 -7.64
C GLU A 56 -14.28 6.81 -7.76
N ASP A 57 -14.22 5.58 -8.28
CA ASP A 57 -15.37 4.68 -8.40
C ASP A 57 -15.76 3.99 -7.09
N LYS A 58 -15.01 4.24 -6.01
CA LYS A 58 -15.19 3.72 -4.65
C LYS A 58 -15.17 2.20 -4.53
N LYS A 59 -14.65 1.49 -5.53
CA LYS A 59 -14.54 0.03 -5.47
C LYS A 59 -13.32 -0.45 -4.69
N ILE A 60 -12.29 0.40 -4.56
CA ILE A 60 -11.11 0.12 -3.77
C ILE A 60 -11.03 1.14 -2.64
N HIS A 61 -10.88 0.62 -1.43
CA HIS A 61 -10.44 1.32 -0.23
C HIS A 61 -9.23 0.58 0.33
N LEU A 62 -8.10 1.28 0.41
CA LEU A 62 -6.83 0.74 0.86
C LEU A 62 -6.35 1.54 2.05
N VAL A 63 -6.00 0.86 3.14
CA VAL A 63 -5.32 1.47 4.28
C VAL A 63 -3.94 0.85 4.41
N LEU A 64 -2.91 1.69 4.33
CA LEU A 64 -1.52 1.30 4.54
C LEU A 64 -1.07 1.77 5.91
N TYR A 65 -0.37 0.88 6.63
CA TYR A 65 0.31 1.17 7.88
C TYR A 65 1.79 0.89 7.71
N GLY A 66 2.60 1.73 8.31
CA GLY A 66 4.04 1.61 8.18
C GLY A 66 4.77 2.56 9.08
N ARG A 67 6.09 2.38 9.16
CA ARG A 67 6.95 3.18 10.02
C ARG A 67 8.32 3.35 9.40
N LYS A 68 9.02 4.39 9.84
CA LYS A 68 10.45 4.54 9.56
C LYS A 68 11.22 3.43 10.25
N ARG A 69 12.22 2.92 9.55
CA ARG A 69 13.19 1.98 10.09
C ARG A 69 14.59 2.53 9.84
N MET A 70 15.28 2.82 10.94
CA MET A 70 16.67 3.28 10.88
C MET A 70 17.55 2.14 10.37
N ARG A 71 18.26 2.34 9.25
CA ARG A 71 19.28 1.42 8.74
C ARG A 71 20.62 2.13 8.58
N CYS A 72 21.70 1.35 8.52
CA CYS A 72 23.08 1.86 8.41
C CYS A 72 23.36 2.73 7.16
N LYS A 73 22.46 2.73 6.16
CA LYS A 73 22.60 3.49 4.91
C LYS A 73 21.53 4.59 4.70
N GLY A 74 20.73 4.88 5.72
CA GLY A 74 19.64 5.84 5.67
C GLY A 74 18.35 5.28 6.28
N ASP A 75 17.32 6.11 6.30
CA ASP A 75 15.99 5.71 6.75
C ASP A 75 15.33 4.87 5.64
N GLU A 76 14.98 3.62 5.95
CA GLU A 76 14.07 2.82 5.14
C GLU A 76 12.64 2.99 5.65
N PHE A 77 11.64 2.73 4.81
CA PHE A 77 10.26 2.60 5.24
C PHE A 77 9.87 1.13 5.21
N ASP A 78 9.05 0.73 6.18
CA ASP A 78 8.51 -0.63 6.26
C ASP A 78 6.99 -0.56 6.29
N ILE A 79 6.32 -1.39 5.51
CA ILE A 79 4.85 -1.51 5.53
C ILE A 79 4.52 -2.63 6.51
N THR A 80 3.97 -2.27 7.66
CA THR A 80 3.62 -3.19 8.75
C THR A 80 2.26 -3.82 8.55
N ARG A 81 1.32 -3.12 7.91
CA ARG A 81 -0.03 -3.62 7.69
C ARG A 81 -0.66 -3.06 6.42
N CYS A 82 -1.51 -3.86 5.80
CA CYS A 82 -2.29 -3.47 4.65
C CYS A 82 -3.72 -4.01 4.77
N ILE A 83 -4.70 -3.10 4.74
CA ILE A 83 -6.12 -3.41 4.72
C ILE A 83 -6.67 -3.01 3.36
N PHE A 84 -7.32 -3.94 2.66
CA PHE A 84 -7.93 -3.73 1.37
C PHE A 84 -9.40 -4.09 1.45
N ASN A 85 -10.31 -3.13 1.23
CA ASN A 85 -11.75 -3.29 1.37
C ASN A 85 -12.13 -4.02 2.67
N ASP A 86 -11.71 -3.46 3.80
CA ASP A 86 -11.93 -4.00 5.17
C ASP A 86 -11.25 -5.34 5.47
N LYS A 87 -10.47 -5.91 4.53
CA LYS A 87 -9.75 -7.17 4.69
C LYS A 87 -8.26 -6.93 4.93
N VAL A 88 -7.72 -7.47 6.01
CA VAL A 88 -6.27 -7.49 6.25
C VAL A 88 -5.62 -8.47 5.26
N ILE A 89 -4.77 -7.96 4.37
CA ILE A 89 -4.04 -8.77 3.37
C ILE A 89 -2.56 -8.92 3.71
N VAL A 90 -2.00 -7.98 4.47
CA VAL A 90 -0.66 -8.05 5.05
C VAL A 90 -0.71 -7.61 6.50
N SER A 91 -0.03 -8.35 7.37
CA SER A 91 0.20 -8.01 8.77
C SER A 91 1.55 -8.61 9.16
N ASP A 92 2.50 -7.75 9.55
CA ASP A 92 3.78 -8.13 10.16
C ASP A 92 3.63 -8.30 11.69
#